data_AF-A0A9D5UWA1-F1
#
_entry.id   AF-A0A9D5UWA1-F1
#
_cell.length_a   1.000
_cell.length_b   1.000
_cell.length_c   1.000
_cell.angle_alpha   90.00
_cell.angle_beta   90.00
_cell.angle_gamma   90.00
#
_symmetry.space_group_name_H-M   'P 1'
#
loop_
_entity.id
_entity.type
_entity.pdbx_description
1 polymer ?
#
loop_
_entity_poly.entity_id
_entity_poly.type
_entity_poly.pdbx_seq_one_letter_code
_entity_poly.pdbx_strand_id
1 'polypeptide(L)' 'MTRQLQRRFGTIPDWASEKVSKADLSSLEDWSLRIFDAQSLDEVFSDKV' A
#
# COMPACT_ATOMS: atom_id res chain seq x y z
N MET A 1 7.72 -2.31 0.69
CA MET A 1 6.67 -1.35 1.10
C MET A 1 6.06 -1.60 2.48
N THR A 2 5.93 -2.84 2.97
CA THR A 2 5.20 -3.15 4.23
C THR A 2 5.58 -2.29 5.43
N ARG A 3 6.87 -1.96 5.59
CA ARG A 3 7.35 -1.05 6.65
C ARG A 3 6.85 0.40 6.52
N GLN A 4 6.69 0.91 5.30
CA GLN A 4 6.16 2.25 5.06
C GLN A 4 4.68 2.32 5.43
N LEU A 5 3.92 1.28 5.05
CA LEU A 5 2.53 1.13 5.44
C LEU A 5 2.40 1.05 6.95
N GLN A 6 3.21 0.21 7.61
CA GLN A 6 3.20 0.09 9.07
C GLN A 6 3.50 1.42 9.77
N ARG A 7 4.40 2.23 9.20
CA ARG A 7 4.75 3.53 9.78
C ARG A 7 3.63 4.56 9.64
N ARG A 8 2.85 4.53 8.56
CA ARG A 8 1.79 5.52 8.32
C ARG A 8 0.42 5.10 8.87
N PHE A 9 0.09 3.83 8.77
CA PHE A 9 -1.23 3.28 9.13
C PHE A 9 -1.19 2.39 10.38
N GLY A 10 -0.02 2.11 10.94
CA GLY A 10 0.13 1.28 12.14
C GLY A 10 0.04 -0.21 11.84
N THR A 11 -0.88 -0.91 12.50
CA THR A 11 -1.06 -2.36 12.26
C THR A 11 -1.58 -2.60 10.85
N ILE A 12 -0.82 -3.35 10.06
CA ILE A 12 -1.22 -3.71 8.70
C ILE A 12 -1.99 -5.02 8.74
N PRO A 13 -3.25 -5.04 8.27
CA PRO A 13 -4.05 -6.26 8.21
C PRO A 13 -3.48 -7.23 7.17
N ASP A 14 -3.74 -8.52 7.36
CA ASP A 14 -3.16 -9.60 6.54
C ASP A 14 -3.44 -9.42 5.04
N TRP A 15 -4.63 -8.95 4.67
CA TRP A 15 -4.99 -8.70 3.27
C TRP A 15 -4.07 -7.68 2.58
N ALA A 16 -3.64 -6.65 3.31
CA ALA A 16 -2.77 -5.60 2.77
C ALA A 16 -1.33 -6.12 2.61
N SER A 17 -0.88 -6.93 3.57
CA SER A 17 0.42 -7.60 3.49
C SER A 17 0.47 -8.60 2.33
N GLU A 18 -0.61 -9.36 2.11
CA GLU A 18 -0.74 -10.28 0.99
C GLU A 18 -0.76 -9.54 -0.36
N LYS A 19 -1.46 -8.40 -0.44
CA LYS A 19 -1.50 -7.57 -1.65
C LYS A 19 -0.12 -7.03 -2.02
N VAL A 20 0.65 -6.56 -1.03
CA VAL A 20 2.06 -6.13 -1.23
C VAL A 20 2.96 -7.30 -1.65
N SER A 21 2.71 -8.50 -1.14
CA SER A 21 3.52 -9.68 -1.47
C SER A 21 3.26 -10.23 -2.88
N LYS A 22 2.05 -10.01 -3.41
CA LYS A 22 1.64 -10.45 -4.76
C LYS A 22 1.82 -9.37 -5.83
N ALA A 23 2.07 -8.12 -5.43
CA ALA A 23 2.21 -6.99 -6.33
C ALA A 23 3.50 -7.06 -7.15
N ASP A 24 3.42 -6.63 -8.40
CA ASP A 24 4.57 -6.35 -9.25
C ASP A 24 5.28 -5.05 -8.83
N LEU A 25 6.49 -4.86 -9.36
CA LEU A 25 7.32 -3.70 -9.02
C LEU A 25 6.63 -2.36 -9.36
N SER A 26 5.91 -2.28 -10.48
CA SER A 26 5.23 -1.05 -10.90
C SER A 26 4.15 -0.66 -9.89
N SER A 27 3.33 -1.64 -9.48
CA SER A 27 2.31 -1.45 -8.45
C SER A 27 2.92 -0.95 -7.13
N LEU A 28 4.07 -1.51 -6.72
CA LEU A 28 4.77 -1.08 -5.51
C LEU A 28 5.33 0.34 -5.63
N GLU A 29 5.85 0.74 -6.78
CA GLU A 29 6.31 2.12 -7.00
C GLU A 29 5.15 3.11 -6.93
N ASP A 30 4.03 2.82 -7.60
CA ASP A 30 2.82 3.64 -7.56
C ASP A 30 2.27 3.82 -6.14
N TRP A 31 2.14 2.72 -5.40
CA TRP A 31 1.65 2.76 -4.03
C TRP A 31 2.63 3.49 -3.10
N SER A 32 3.93 3.43 -3.37
CA SER A 32 4.93 4.16 -2.58
C SER A 32 4.82 5.68 -2.72
N LEU A 33 4.27 6.16 -3.83
CA LEU A 33 3.95 7.57 -4.04
C LEU A 33 2.58 7.92 -3.42
N ARG A 34 1.58 7.06 -3.60
CA ARG A 34 0.24 7.29 -3.03
C ARG A 34 0.22 7.28 -1.51
N ILE A 35 1.18 6.61 -0.88
CA ILE A 35 1.34 6.60 0.57
C ILE A 35 1.64 7.98 1.17
N PHE A 36 1.83 9.04 0.39
CA PHE A 36 1.98 10.40 0.93
C PHE A 36 0.63 11.13 1.04
N ASP A 37 -0.32 10.85 0.15
CA ASP A 37 -1.62 11.53 0.07
C ASP A 37 -2.79 10.71 0.64
N ALA A 38 -2.79 9.40 0.44
CA ALA A 38 -3.91 8.52 0.79
C ALA A 38 -4.30 8.60 2.28
N GLN A 39 -5.58 8.67 2.64
CA GLN A 39 -6.01 8.68 4.05
C GLN A 39 -6.21 7.26 4.61
N SER A 40 -6.23 6.25 3.74
CA SER A 40 -6.51 4.87 4.09
C SER A 40 -5.67 3.88 3.27
N LEU A 41 -5.58 2.64 3.73
CA LEU A 41 -4.95 1.56 2.97
C LEU A 41 -5.67 1.32 1.65
N ASP A 42 -7.01 1.37 1.65
CA ASP A 42 -7.83 1.25 0.44
C ASP A 42 -7.46 2.27 -0.64
N GLU A 43 -7.21 3.53 -0.25
CA GLU A 43 -6.75 4.57 -1.18
C GLU A 43 -5.33 4.32 -1.70
N VAL A 44 -4.43 3.78 -0.87
CA VAL A 44 -3.08 3.40 -1.34
C VAL A 44 -3.19 2.32 -2.41
N PHE A 45 -4.02 1.31 -2.17
CA PHE A 45 -4.18 0.15 -3.04
C PHE A 45 -5.29 0.30 -4.09
N SER A 46 -5.85 1.49 -4.26
CA SER A 46 -6.92 1.75 -5.21
C SER A 46 -6.35 1.66 -6.62
N ASP A 47 -6.74 0.65 -7.40
CA ASP A 47 -6.33 0.57 -8.79
C ASP A 47 -7.10 1.66 -9.55
N LYS A 48 -6.39 2.67 -10.07
CA LYS A 48 -7.04 3.61 -10.99
C LYS A 48 -7.31 2.82 -12.27
N VAL A 49 -8.57 2.38 -12.41
CA VAL A 49 -9.20 2.02 -13.68
C VAL A 49 -8.94 3.09 -14.73
#